data_AF-A0A6I1RBM8-F1
#
_entry.id   AF-A0A6I1RBM8-F1
#
_cell.length_a   1.000
_cell.length_b   1.000
_cell.length_c   1.000
_cell.angle_alpha   90.00
_cell.angle_beta   90.00
_cell.angle_gamma   90.00
#
_symmetry.space_group_name_H-M   'P 1'
#
loop_
_entity.id
_entity.type
_entity.pdbx_description
1 polymer ?
#
loop_
_entity_poly.entity_id
_entity_poly.type
_entity_poly.pdbx_seq_one_letter_code
_entity_poly.pdbx_strand_id
1 'polypeptide(L)'
;MLSDKRGDAAAPEIETWAKQIAKRVDPAVDVTVEFDGDSNTFILRLVKASRVLIFRFSESQVHTDEREPECERTLNRKIKDLWNLI
;
A
#
# COMPACT_ATOMS: atom_id res chain seq x y z
N MET A 1 8.23 -8.83 8.00
CA MET A 1 8.50 -7.77 7.00
C MET A 1 7.70 -8.04 5.74
N LEU A 2 7.40 -7.03 4.93
CA LEU A 2 6.54 -7.18 3.74
C LEU A 2 7.28 -7.73 2.50
N SER A 3 8.58 -7.52 2.40
CA SER A 3 9.42 -8.03 1.32
C SER A 3 10.88 -8.12 1.79
N ASP A 4 11.63 -9.08 1.26
CA ASP A 4 13.09 -9.20 1.46
C ASP A 4 13.88 -8.46 0.37
N LYS A 5 13.22 -8.04 -0.71
CA LYS A 5 13.81 -7.26 -1.80
C LYS A 5 13.92 -5.79 -1.38
N ARG A 6 14.70 -4.99 -2.11
CA ARG A 6 14.88 -3.55 -1.83
C ARG A 6 14.50 -2.69 -3.01
N GLY A 7 14.14 -1.44 -2.72
CA GLY A 7 13.73 -0.46 -3.70
C GLY A 7 12.65 -0.97 -4.66
N ASP A 8 12.79 -0.62 -5.93
CA ASP A 8 11.81 -0.96 -6.99
C ASP A 8 11.54 -2.47 -7.11
N ALA A 9 12.53 -3.31 -6.80
CA ALA A 9 12.36 -4.76 -6.85
C ALA A 9 11.35 -5.30 -5.81
N ALA A 10 11.10 -4.56 -4.73
CA ALA A 10 10.11 -4.90 -3.71
C ALA A 10 8.67 -4.46 -4.08
N ALA A 11 8.51 -3.51 -5.00
CA ALA A 11 7.20 -2.94 -5.34
C ALA A 11 6.18 -4.00 -5.79
N PRO A 12 6.50 -5.01 -6.62
CA PRO A 12 5.55 -6.05 -7.02
C PRO A 12 5.03 -6.91 -5.86
N GLU A 13 5.87 -7.19 -4.86
CA GLU A 13 5.48 -7.97 -3.69
C GLU A 13 4.55 -7.16 -2.77
N ILE A 14 4.90 -5.89 -2.55
CA ILE A 14 4.09 -4.95 -1.78
C ILE A 14 2.74 -4.71 -2.47
N GLU A 15 2.72 -4.59 -3.80
CA GLU A 15 1.48 -4.47 -4.56
C GLU A 15 0.60 -5.71 -4.40
N THR A 16 1.19 -6.90 -4.52
CA THR A 16 0.47 -8.17 -4.35
C THR A 16 -0.14 -8.28 -2.96
N TRP A 17 0.64 -7.97 -1.92
CA TRP A 17 0.18 -7.91 -0.54
C TRP A 17 -0.96 -6.90 -0.35
N ALA A 18 -0.82 -5.69 -0.89
CA ALA A 18 -1.81 -4.64 -0.75
C ALA A 18 -3.12 -4.99 -1.50
N LYS A 19 -3.03 -5.59 -2.69
CA LYS A 19 -4.18 -6.09 -3.46
C LYS A 19 -4.94 -7.18 -2.71
N GLN A 20 -4.24 -8.09 -2.03
CA GLN A 20 -4.89 -9.12 -1.22
C GLN A 20 -5.70 -8.52 -0.07
N ILE A 21 -5.15 -7.52 0.63
CA ILE A 21 -5.87 -6.80 1.69
C ILE A 21 -7.06 -6.03 1.09
N ALA A 22 -6.84 -5.27 0.02
CA ALA A 22 -7.89 -4.50 -0.64
C ALA A 22 -9.06 -5.41 -1.05
N LYS A 23 -8.78 -6.56 -1.69
CA LYS A 23 -9.81 -7.52 -2.10
C LYS A 23 -10.64 -8.06 -0.93
N ARG A 24 -10.06 -8.21 0.28
CA ARG A 24 -10.79 -8.65 1.48
C ARG A 24 -11.68 -7.55 2.05
N VAL A 25 -11.26 -6.29 1.97
CA VAL A 25 -11.96 -5.15 2.57
C VAL A 25 -13.01 -4.57 1.62
N ASP A 26 -12.64 -4.38 0.36
CA ASP A 26 -13.46 -3.84 -0.71
C ASP A 26 -12.97 -4.33 -2.09
N PRO A 27 -13.65 -5.32 -2.70
CA PRO A 27 -13.27 -5.85 -4.01
C PRO A 27 -13.31 -4.81 -5.16
N ALA A 28 -13.95 -3.66 -4.97
CA ALA A 28 -13.99 -2.59 -5.96
C ALA A 28 -12.77 -1.64 -5.90
N VAL A 29 -11.88 -1.84 -4.93
CA VAL A 29 -10.64 -1.06 -4.80
C VAL A 29 -9.51 -1.78 -5.51
N ASP A 30 -8.90 -1.09 -6.48
CA ASP A 30 -7.64 -1.50 -7.09
C ASP A 30 -6.46 -0.78 -6.42
N VAL A 31 -5.29 -1.40 -6.45
CA VAL A 31 -4.06 -0.89 -5.84
C VAL A 31 -2.92 -0.96 -6.84
N THR A 32 -2.14 0.11 -6.95
CA THR A 32 -0.86 0.11 -7.65
C THR A 32 0.24 0.61 -6.70
N VAL A 33 1.45 0.08 -6.86
CA VAL A 33 2.60 0.45 -6.04
C VAL A 33 3.80 0.79 -6.93
N GLU A 34 4.40 1.94 -6.69
CA GLU A 34 5.66 2.38 -7.31
C GLU A 34 6.68 2.72 -6.22
N PHE A 35 7.97 2.57 -6.52
CA PHE A 35 9.04 3.00 -5.62
C PHE A 35 9.63 4.34 -6.08
N ASP A 36 9.63 5.31 -5.18
CA ASP A 36 10.32 6.59 -5.34
C ASP A 36 11.69 6.51 -4.66
N GLY A 37 12.73 6.36 -5.49
CA GLY A 37 14.12 6.25 -5.05
C GLY A 37 14.71 7.53 -4.47
N ASP A 38 14.17 8.70 -4.83
CA ASP A 38 14.67 9.98 -4.29
C ASP A 38 14.26 10.14 -2.82
N SER A 39 13.10 9.60 -2.44
CA SER A 39 12.56 9.66 -1.08
C SER A 39 12.66 8.34 -0.31
N ASN A 40 13.13 7.26 -0.94
CA ASN A 40 13.11 5.89 -0.43
C ASN A 40 11.73 5.50 0.10
N THR A 41 10.68 5.76 -0.70
CA THR A 41 9.30 5.43 -0.32
C THR A 41 8.58 4.63 -1.37
N PHE A 42 7.68 3.76 -0.93
CA PHE A 42 6.68 3.12 -1.77
C PHE A 42 5.44 4.01 -1.81
N ILE A 43 5.03 4.42 -3.00
CA ILE A 43 3.81 5.18 -3.24
C ILE A 43 2.71 4.17 -3.56
N LEU A 44 1.68 4.14 -2.72
CA LEU A 44 0.51 3.30 -2.89
C LEU A 44 -0.64 4.16 -3.40
N ARG A 45 -1.18 3.77 -4.55
CA ARG A 45 -2.35 4.42 -5.16
C ARG A 45 -3.54 3.48 -5.10
N LEU A 46 -4.55 3.87 -4.32
CA LEU A 46 -5.84 3.19 -4.23
C LEU A 46 -6.82 3.85 -5.22
N VAL A 47 -7.52 3.05 -6.01
CA VAL A 47 -8.50 3.53 -7.00
C VAL A 47 -9.84 2.84 -6.79
N LYS A 48 -10.93 3.63 -6.74
CA LYS A 48 -12.31 3.13 -6.72
C LYS A 48 -13.19 4.02 -7.59
N ALA A 49 -13.59 3.52 -8.76
CA ALA A 49 -14.28 4.32 -9.79
C ALA A 49 -13.50 5.61 -10.12
N SER A 50 -14.09 6.78 -9.92
CA SER A 50 -13.44 8.09 -10.14
C SER A 50 -12.59 8.57 -8.97
N ARG A 51 -12.55 7.83 -7.86
CA ARG A 51 -11.83 8.24 -6.64
C ARG A 51 -10.44 7.64 -6.60
N VAL A 52 -9.49 8.46 -6.16
CA VAL A 52 -8.09 8.09 -6.02
C VAL A 52 -7.62 8.57 -4.66
N LEU A 53 -6.94 7.69 -3.92
CA LEU A 53 -6.22 8.05 -2.71
C LEU A 53 -4.78 7.58 -2.83
N ILE A 54 -3.83 8.49 -2.63
CA ILE A 54 -2.40 8.21 -2.66
C ILE A 54 -1.85 8.36 -1.25
N PHE A 55 -1.03 7.42 -0.82
CA PHE A 55 -0.26 7.52 0.41
C PHE A 55 1.08 6.78 0.26
N ARG A 56 1.95 6.90 1.25
CA ARG A 56 3.32 6.37 1.18
C ARG A 56 3.65 5.49 2.38
N PHE A 57 4.45 4.47 2.13
CA PHE A 57 5.24 3.80 3.16
C PHE A 57 6.71 4.11 2.91
N SER A 58 7.47 4.42 3.96
CA SER A 58 8.93 4.46 3.84
C SER A 58 9.47 3.05 3.65
N GLU A 59 10.60 2.93 2.95
CA GLU A 59 11.28 1.66 2.75
C GLU A 59 11.59 0.98 4.10
N SER A 60 12.04 1.76 5.10
CA SER A 60 12.29 1.24 6.45
C SER A 60 11.05 0.64 7.10
N GLN A 61 9.86 1.22 6.92
CA GLN A 61 8.61 0.66 7.46
C GLN A 61 8.26 -0.71 6.86
N VAL A 62 8.53 -0.90 5.57
CA VAL A 62 8.20 -2.14 4.84
C VAL A 62 9.16 -3.28 5.21
N HIS A 63 10.42 -2.96 5.52
CA HIS A 63 11.47 -3.95 5.82
C HIS A 63 11.79 -4.14 7.31
N THR A 64 11.05 -3.50 8.21
CA THR A 64 11.20 -3.74 9.64
C THR A 64 10.20 -4.81 10.06
N ASP A 65 10.70 -5.87 10.70
CA ASP A 65 9.83 -6.84 11.37
C ASP A 65 8.98 -6.13 12.44
N GLU A 66 7.78 -6.65 12.71
CA GLU A 66 6.77 -6.02 13.59
C GLU A 66 6.01 -4.81 13.00
N ARG A 67 6.45 -4.22 11.88
CA ARG A 67 5.74 -3.08 11.23
C ARG A 67 4.67 -3.49 10.22
N GLU A 68 4.66 -4.75 9.79
CA GLU A 68 3.64 -5.27 8.86
C GLU A 68 2.20 -5.08 9.39
N PRO A 69 1.87 -5.42 10.66
CA PRO A 69 0.55 -5.12 11.22
C PRO A 69 0.17 -3.63 11.22
N GLU A 70 1.15 -2.73 11.35
CA GLU A 70 0.91 -1.29 11.27
C GLU A 70 0.64 -0.83 9.83
N CYS A 71 1.39 -1.38 8.87
CA CYS A 71 1.17 -1.15 7.45
C CYS A 71 -0.22 -1.65 7.04
N GLU A 72 -0.61 -2.86 7.46
CA GLU A 72 -1.94 -3.40 7.22
C GLU A 72 -3.03 -2.54 7.87
N ARG A 73 -2.86 -2.11 9.13
CA ARG A 73 -3.81 -1.20 9.80
C ARG A 73 -3.96 0.12 9.06
N THR A 74 -2.86 0.66 8.53
CA THR A 74 -2.86 1.90 7.76
C THR A 74 -3.58 1.72 6.42
N LEU A 75 -3.26 0.66 5.68
CA LEU A 75 -3.94 0.35 4.42
C LEU A 75 -5.45 0.14 4.61
N ASN A 76 -5.86 -0.64 5.62
CA ASN A 76 -7.27 -0.83 5.98
C ASN A 76 -7.99 0.51 6.25
N ARG A 77 -7.33 1.41 6.97
CA ARG A 77 -7.87 2.75 7.23
C ARG A 77 -7.99 3.55 5.94
N LYS A 78 -6.98 3.52 5.06
CA LYS A 78 -7.00 4.25 3.79
C LYS A 78 -8.06 3.76 2.82
N ILE A 79 -8.32 2.45 2.79
CA ILE A 79 -9.43 1.87 2.03
C ILE A 79 -10.78 2.40 2.55
N LYS A 80 -10.94 2.49 3.87
CA LYS A 80 -12.14 3.08 4.49
C LYS A 80 -12.23 4.60 4.26
N ASP A 81 -11.12 5.33 4.33
CA ASP A 81 -11.08 6.76 4.05
C ASP A 81 -11.55 7.04 2.61
N LEU A 82 -11.19 6.17 1.66
CA LEU A 82 -11.66 6.24 0.27
C LEU A 82 -13.19 6.11 0.15
N TRP A 83 -13.85 5.44 1.11
CA TRP A 83 -15.32 5.41 1.21
C TRP A 83 -15.91 6.71 1.73
N ASN A 84 -15.22 7.40 2.64
CA ASN A 84 -15.71 8.65 3.24
C ASN A 84 -15.50 9.89 2.36
N LEU A 85 -14.87 9.73 1.18
CA LEU A 85 -14.85 10.74 0.11
C LEU A 85 -16.19 10.75 -0.68
N ILE A 86 -17.30 10.38 -0.04
CA ILE A 86 -18.68 10.43 -0.53
C ILE A 86 -19.33 11.71 -0.02
#